data_AF-A0A3B9EI79-F1
#
_entry.id   AF-A0A3B9EI79-F1
#
_cell.length_a   1.000
_cell.length_b   1.000
_cell.length_c   1.000
_cell.angle_alpha   90.00
_cell.angle_beta   90.00
_cell.angle_gamma   90.00
#
_symmetry.space_group_name_H-M   'P 1'
#
loop_
_entity.id
_entity.type
_entity.pdbx_description
1 polymer ?
#
loop_
_entity_poly.entity_id
_entity_poly.type
_entity_poly.pdbx_seq_one_letter_code
_entity_poly.pdbx_strand_id
1 'polypeptide(L)'
;MLGRFGRRRDDRGDPRAVAPREAPMDGVESLLAEVAAIEAAACEVYGRHGLPAQPGQYRRRGDDGVWERLSDRLSPAEKWALIQAAPPEEGWRFASLDGLGARSSVPEVRRAAAVLA
;
A
#
# COMPACT_ATOMS: atom_id res chain seq x y z
N MET A 1 65.82 -40.32 -2.87
CA MET A 1 65.84 -39.27 -3.90
C MET A 1 64.76 -38.25 -3.55
N LEU A 2 65.16 -37.00 -3.31
CA LEU A 2 64.32 -35.92 -2.82
C LEU A 2 63.26 -35.51 -3.85
N GLY A 3 62.07 -35.19 -3.35
CA GLY A 3 60.92 -34.77 -4.14
C GLY A 3 61.11 -33.40 -4.80
N ARG A 4 60.42 -33.21 -5.92
CA ARG A 4 60.19 -31.88 -6.51
C ARG A 4 58.82 -31.85 -7.14
N PHE A 5 57.82 -31.52 -6.33
CA PHE A 5 56.51 -31.05 -6.78
C PHE A 5 56.71 -29.76 -7.58
N GLY A 6 56.76 -29.87 -8.90
CA GLY A 6 56.70 -28.74 -9.81
C GLY A 6 55.27 -28.23 -9.88
N ARG A 7 55.01 -27.11 -9.19
CA ARG A 7 53.75 -26.37 -9.21
C ARG A 7 53.38 -26.02 -10.65
N ARG A 8 52.20 -26.45 -11.12
CA ARG A 8 51.51 -25.79 -12.22
C ARG A 8 51.10 -24.40 -11.72
N ARG A 9 51.62 -23.35 -12.35
CA ARG A 9 51.04 -22.01 -12.32
C ARG A 9 50.27 -21.83 -13.62
N ASP A 10 49.05 -22.33 -13.65
CA ASP A 10 48.00 -21.78 -14.51
C ASP A 10 47.36 -20.65 -13.69
N ASP A 11 48.01 -19.50 -13.59
CA ASP A 11 47.32 -18.27 -13.20
C ASP A 11 46.59 -17.77 -14.45
N ARG A 12 45.48 -18.47 -14.76
CA ARG A 12 44.39 -17.92 -15.57
C ARG A 12 44.03 -16.59 -14.93
N GLY A 13 44.24 -15.50 -15.67
CA GLY A 13 43.61 -14.22 -15.35
C GLY A 13 42.12 -14.48 -15.16
N ASP A 14 41.64 -14.32 -13.94
CA ASP A 14 40.24 -14.45 -13.60
C ASP A 14 39.50 -13.24 -14.21
N PRO A 15 38.57 -13.43 -15.18
CA PRO A 15 37.75 -12.34 -15.66
C PRO A 15 36.59 -12.02 -14.72
N ARG A 16 36.50 -12.65 -13.54
CA ARG A 16 35.56 -12.24 -12.50
C ARG A 16 36.17 -11.19 -11.58
N ALA A 17 36.53 -10.06 -12.18
CA ALA A 17 36.19 -8.81 -11.53
C ALA A 17 34.65 -8.77 -11.47
N VAL A 18 34.07 -9.38 -10.42
CA VAL A 18 32.68 -9.13 -10.07
C VAL A 18 32.68 -7.68 -9.61
N ALA A 19 32.44 -6.78 -10.57
CA ALA A 19 32.08 -5.41 -10.28
C ALA A 19 31.03 -5.44 -9.16
N PRO A 20 31.05 -4.49 -8.21
CA PRO A 20 29.98 -4.39 -7.23
C PRO A 20 28.68 -4.46 -8.02
N ARG A 21 27.84 -5.45 -7.71
CA ARG A 21 26.51 -5.49 -8.29
C ARG A 21 25.81 -4.26 -7.74
N GLU A 22 25.83 -3.18 -8.51
CA GLU A 22 24.84 -2.12 -8.40
C GLU A 22 23.51 -2.83 -8.62
N ALA A 23 22.94 -3.34 -7.52
CA ALA A 23 21.56 -3.76 -7.49
C ALA A 23 20.79 -2.48 -7.85
N PRO A 24 20.11 -2.44 -8.99
CA PRO A 24 19.65 -1.18 -9.52
C PRO A 24 18.52 -0.71 -8.61
N MET A 25 18.54 0.59 -8.29
CA MET A 25 17.38 1.26 -7.74
C MET A 25 16.11 0.99 -8.57
N ASP A 26 16.26 0.64 -9.86
CA ASP A 26 15.22 0.22 -10.80
C ASP A 26 14.35 -0.95 -10.30
N GLY A 27 14.89 -1.90 -9.53
CA GLY A 27 14.13 -3.05 -9.06
C GLY A 27 13.09 -2.68 -7.99
N VAL A 28 13.46 -1.78 -7.08
CA VAL A 28 12.56 -1.28 -6.03
C VAL A 28 11.52 -0.34 -6.63
N GLU A 29 11.94 0.56 -7.52
CA GLU A 29 11.03 1.49 -8.20
C GLU A 29 9.99 0.74 -9.04
N SER A 30 10.41 -0.29 -9.79
CA SER A 30 9.49 -1.14 -10.55
C SER A 30 8.47 -1.84 -9.65
N LEU A 31 8.90 -2.37 -8.50
CA LEU A 31 8.00 -3.00 -7.54
C LEU A 31 6.99 -1.98 -6.96
N LEU A 32 7.45 -0.78 -6.61
CA LEU A 32 6.57 0.28 -6.10
C LEU A 32 5.54 0.71 -7.17
N ALA A 33 5.95 0.78 -8.44
CA ALA A 33 5.03 1.08 -9.54
C ALA A 33 3.97 -0.01 -9.73
N GLU A 34 4.35 -1.30 -9.63
CA GLU A 34 3.40 -2.41 -9.67
C GLU A 34 2.42 -2.39 -8.50
N VAL A 35 2.89 -2.12 -7.28
CA VAL A 35 2.03 -1.97 -6.10
C VAL A 35 1.05 -0.82 -6.30
N ALA A 36 1.51 0.34 -6.77
CA ALA A 36 0.65 1.49 -7.03
C ALA A 36 -0.42 1.20 -8.10
N ALA A 37 -0.08 0.41 -9.14
CA ALA A 37 -1.05 -0.02 -10.14
C ALA A 37 -2.13 -0.95 -9.55
N ILE A 38 -1.74 -1.85 -8.64
CA ILE A 38 -2.66 -2.75 -7.93
C ILE A 38 -3.59 -1.94 -7.00
N GLU A 39 -3.06 -0.98 -6.25
CA GLU A 39 -3.85 -0.08 -5.40
C GLU A 39 -4.82 0.77 -6.22
N ALA A 40 -4.37 1.29 -7.37
CA ALA A 40 -5.23 2.04 -8.29
C ALA A 40 -6.40 1.18 -8.81
N ALA A 41 -6.14 -0.08 -9.18
CA ALA A 41 -7.18 -1.02 -9.59
C ALA A 41 -8.17 -1.34 -8.45
N ALA A 42 -7.70 -1.43 -7.19
CA ALA A 42 -8.57 -1.57 -6.03
C ALA A 42 -9.47 -0.33 -5.82
N CYS A 43 -8.92 0.87 -6.00
CA CYS A 43 -9.70 2.11 -5.97
C CYS A 43 -10.76 2.20 -7.08
N GLU A 44 -10.50 1.65 -8.28
CA GLU A 44 -11.52 1.57 -9.33
C GLU A 44 -12.71 0.71 -8.94
N VAL A 45 -12.48 -0.39 -8.21
CA VAL A 45 -13.58 -1.22 -7.67
C VAL A 45 -14.46 -0.38 -6.76
N TYR A 46 -13.87 0.41 -5.85
CA TYR A 46 -14.62 1.32 -4.99
C TYR A 46 -15.49 2.31 -5.80
N GLY A 47 -14.91 2.92 -6.83
CA GLY A 47 -15.62 3.86 -7.71
C GLY A 47 -16.84 3.22 -8.40
N ARG A 48 -16.74 1.97 -8.86
CA ARG A 48 -17.86 1.23 -9.46
C ARG A 48 -19.02 0.99 -8.48
N HIS A 49 -18.75 0.99 -7.17
CA HIS A 49 -19.75 0.81 -6.12
C HIS A 49 -20.14 2.11 -5.39
N GLY A 50 -19.79 3.27 -5.94
CA GLY A 50 -20.14 4.57 -5.35
C GLY A 50 -19.39 4.89 -4.05
N LEU A 51 -18.28 4.21 -3.79
CA LEU A 51 -17.40 4.52 -2.67
C LEU A 51 -16.30 5.51 -3.10
N PRO A 52 -15.70 6.25 -2.15
CA PRO A 52 -14.53 7.07 -2.44
C PRO A 52 -13.40 6.24 -3.04
N ALA A 53 -12.67 6.80 -4.01
CA ALA A 53 -11.57 6.11 -4.70
C ALA A 53 -10.20 6.76 -4.44
N GLN A 54 -10.10 7.61 -3.41
CA GLN A 54 -8.87 8.28 -3.04
C GLN A 54 -8.42 7.84 -1.64
N PRO A 55 -7.11 7.71 -1.38
CA PRO A 55 -6.62 7.50 -0.03
C PRO A 55 -7.11 8.60 0.91
N GLY A 56 -7.45 8.22 2.14
CA GLY A 56 -7.78 9.19 3.18
C GLY A 56 -8.78 8.73 4.23
N GLN A 57 -9.19 9.70 5.03
CA GLN A 57 -10.20 9.61 6.07
C GLN A 57 -11.47 10.29 5.60
N TYR A 58 -12.60 9.68 5.90
CA TYR A 58 -13.91 10.06 5.40
C TYR A 58 -14.92 10.19 6.53
N ARG A 59 -15.91 11.06 6.31
CA ARG A 59 -17.13 11.14 7.12
C ARG A 59 -18.38 10.99 6.27
N ARG A 60 -19.47 10.57 6.89
CA ARG A 60 -20.80 10.52 6.26
C ARG A 60 -21.85 10.86 7.30
N ARG A 61 -22.88 11.59 6.89
CA ARG A 61 -24.05 11.89 7.72
C ARG A 61 -25.18 10.92 7.42
N GLY A 62 -25.70 10.24 8.44
CA GLY A 62 -26.79 9.27 8.29
C GLY A 62 -26.43 8.05 7.43
N ASP A 63 -27.42 7.20 7.17
CA ASP A 63 -27.20 5.93 6.48
C ASP A 63 -27.21 6.02 4.94
N ASP A 64 -27.71 7.13 4.40
CA ASP A 64 -27.79 7.38 2.95
C ASP A 64 -26.93 8.56 2.48
N GLY A 65 -26.15 9.16 3.38
CA GLY A 65 -25.27 10.28 3.04
C GLY A 65 -24.13 9.88 2.09
N VAL A 66 -23.50 10.89 1.48
CA VAL A 66 -22.28 10.70 0.68
C VAL A 66 -21.06 10.73 1.61
N TRP A 67 -20.04 9.93 1.30
CA TRP A 67 -18.75 10.00 1.99
C TRP A 67 -17.98 11.25 1.57
N GLU A 68 -17.71 12.13 2.52
CA GLU A 68 -16.91 13.34 2.36
C GLU A 68 -15.48 13.10 2.85
N ARG A 69 -14.48 13.48 2.04
CA ARG A 69 -13.06 13.40 2.42
C ARG A 69 -12.74 14.48 3.46
N LEU A 70 -12.02 14.08 4.51
CA LEU A 70 -11.56 14.97 5.58
C LEU A 70 -10.09 15.35 5.42
N SER A 71 -9.24 14.34 5.34
CA SER A 71 -7.77 14.48 5.27
C SER A 71 -7.16 13.15 4.83
N ASP A 72 -5.91 13.16 4.37
CA ASP A 72 -5.16 11.92 4.09
C ASP A 72 -4.89 11.12 5.36
N ARG A 73 -4.52 11.83 6.41
CA ARG A 73 -4.19 11.27 7.71
C ARG A 73 -4.85 12.10 8.80
N LEU A 74 -5.35 11.40 9.81
CA LEU A 74 -5.81 11.99 11.07
C LEU A 74 -5.15 11.21 12.19
N SER A 75 -4.54 11.94 13.12
CA SER A 75 -4.07 11.36 14.36
C SER A 75 -5.25 10.80 15.18
N PRO A 76 -4.99 9.86 16.12
CA PRO A 76 -6.02 9.38 17.02
C PRO A 76 -6.74 10.50 17.79
N ALA A 77 -6.01 11.55 18.19
CA ALA A 77 -6.58 12.70 18.90
C ALA A 77 -7.54 13.52 18.02
N GLU A 78 -7.17 13.78 16.76
CA GLU A 78 -8.05 14.48 15.81
C GLU A 78 -9.30 13.66 15.47
N LYS A 79 -9.15 12.33 15.30
CA LYS A 79 -10.30 11.43 15.14
C LYS A 79 -11.24 11.49 16.33
N TRP A 80 -10.68 11.47 17.55
CA TRP A 80 -11.48 11.57 18.76
C TRP A 80 -12.21 12.91 18.87
N ALA A 81 -11.53 14.02 18.54
CA ALA A 81 -12.14 15.35 18.52
C ALA A 81 -13.31 15.43 17.53
N LEU A 82 -13.18 14.83 16.34
CA LEU A 82 -14.28 14.76 15.37
C LEU A 82 -15.49 13.99 15.88
N ILE A 83 -15.26 12.87 16.56
CA ILE A 83 -16.34 12.06 17.15
C ILE A 83 -17.05 12.86 18.25
N GLN A 84 -16.30 13.56 19.11
CA GLN A 84 -16.85 14.38 20.18
C GLN A 84 -17.61 15.61 19.69
N ALA A 85 -17.19 16.19 18.55
CA ALA A 85 -17.84 17.34 17.94
C ALA A 85 -19.10 16.97 17.13
N ALA A 86 -19.27 15.70 16.77
CA ALA A 86 -20.41 15.24 15.98
C ALA A 86 -21.66 15.08 16.86
N PRO A 87 -22.77 15.77 16.55
CA PRO A 87 -24.01 15.58 17.30
C PRO A 87 -24.48 14.12 17.19
N PRO A 88 -24.81 13.45 18.31
CA PRO A 88 -25.18 12.04 18.31
C PRO A 88 -26.47 11.77 17.51
N GLU A 89 -27.32 12.79 17.39
CA GLU A 89 -28.65 12.74 16.77
C GLU A 89 -28.58 12.80 15.24
N GLU A 90 -27.42 13.19 14.69
CA GLU A 90 -27.22 13.35 13.24
C GLU A 90 -26.64 12.09 12.56
N GLY A 91 -26.33 11.05 13.33
CA GLY A 91 -25.92 9.75 12.79
C GLY A 91 -24.60 9.78 12.02
N TRP A 92 -23.63 10.58 12.47
CA TRP A 92 -22.32 10.68 11.80
C TRP A 92 -21.53 9.37 11.87
N ARG A 93 -20.89 9.02 10.75
CA ARG A 93 -19.98 7.88 10.60
C ARG A 93 -18.62 8.38 10.11
N PHE A 94 -17.55 7.75 10.61
CA PHE A 94 -16.17 8.05 10.25
C PHE A 94 -15.43 6.76 9.88
N ALA A 95 -14.61 6.78 8.83
CA ALA A 95 -13.83 5.62 8.40
C ALA A 95 -12.62 6.02 7.54
N SER A 96 -11.58 5.18 7.53
CA SER A 96 -10.54 5.20 6.50
C SER A 96 -11.01 4.47 5.24
N LEU A 97 -10.32 4.69 4.11
CA LEU A 97 -10.66 4.04 2.83
C LEU A 97 -10.71 2.50 2.93
N ASP A 98 -9.71 1.87 3.52
CA ASP A 98 -9.67 0.43 3.78
C ASP A 98 -10.86 0.00 4.68
N GLY A 99 -11.13 0.76 5.75
CA GLY A 99 -12.19 0.50 6.70
C GLY A 99 -13.61 0.61 6.10
N LEU A 100 -13.79 1.38 5.03
CA LEU A 100 -15.06 1.46 4.29
C LEU A 100 -15.41 0.14 3.62
N GLY A 101 -14.46 -0.45 2.90
CA GLY A 101 -14.71 -1.66 2.13
C GLY A 101 -14.67 -2.93 2.97
N ALA A 102 -13.93 -2.95 4.08
CA ALA A 102 -13.79 -4.13 4.94
C ALA A 102 -15.12 -4.68 5.47
N ARG A 103 -16.12 -3.80 5.67
CA ARG A 103 -17.47 -4.18 6.15
C ARG A 103 -18.54 -4.21 5.07
N SER A 104 -18.17 -4.06 3.79
CA SER A 104 -19.12 -4.06 2.69
C SER A 104 -19.79 -5.43 2.51
N SER A 105 -21.07 -5.45 2.15
CA SER A 105 -21.78 -6.67 1.76
C SER A 105 -21.27 -7.23 0.43
N VAL A 106 -20.66 -6.38 -0.41
CA VAL A 106 -20.15 -6.74 -1.74
C VAL A 106 -18.78 -7.43 -1.64
N PRO A 107 -18.62 -8.68 -2.11
CA PRO A 107 -17.36 -9.44 -1.95
C PRO A 107 -16.14 -8.84 -2.65
N GLU A 108 -16.29 -8.25 -3.84
CA GLU A 108 -15.18 -7.61 -4.54
C GLU A 108 -14.68 -6.35 -3.83
N VAL A 109 -15.58 -5.56 -3.22
CA VAL A 109 -15.22 -4.41 -2.40
C VAL A 109 -14.41 -4.84 -1.18
N ARG A 110 -14.78 -5.94 -0.50
CA ARG A 110 -13.99 -6.46 0.62
C ARG A 110 -12.58 -6.92 0.19
N ARG A 111 -12.45 -7.48 -1.01
CA ARG A 111 -11.14 -7.88 -1.57
C ARG A 111 -10.30 -6.65 -1.92
N ALA A 112 -10.89 -5.64 -2.55
CA ALA A 112 -10.22 -4.36 -2.80
C ALA A 112 -9.78 -3.70 -1.49
N ALA A 113 -10.61 -3.74 -0.45
CA ALA A 113 -10.25 -3.22 0.87
C ALA A 113 -9.02 -3.91 1.49
N ALA A 114 -8.91 -5.24 1.33
CA ALA A 114 -7.77 -6.01 1.82
C ALA A 114 -6.46 -5.69 1.08
N VAL A 115 -6.55 -5.18 -0.16
CA VAL A 115 -5.39 -4.69 -0.93
C VAL A 115 -4.92 -3.32 -0.44
N LEU A 116 -5.85 -2.49 0.06
CA LEU A 116 -5.60 -1.11 0.50
C LEU A 116 -5.22 -0.97 1.99
N ALA A 117 -5.20 -2.08 2.74
CA ALA A 117 -5.05 -2.11 4.20
C ALA A 117 -3.60 -2.16 4.68
#